data_AF-A0A3A9ZET5-F1
#
_entry.id   AF-A0A3A9ZET5-F1
#
_cell.length_a   1.000
_cell.length_b   1.000
_cell.length_c   1.000
_cell.angle_alpha   90.00
_cell.angle_beta   90.00
_cell.angle_gamma   90.00
#
_symmetry.space_group_name_H-M   'P 1'
#
loop_
_entity.id
_entity.type
_entity.pdbx_description
1 polymer ?
#
loop_
_entity_poly.entity_id
_entity_poly.type
_entity_poly.pdbx_seq_one_letter_code
_entity_poly.pdbx_strand_id
1 'polypeptide(L)'
;MPKLPPARDLRTRTAAAALLPALALATTVACRAPGEPSAEELRDRATAPGTGEVRARALDAVQAELDEVTQSLPELHRYTVVVRDLCLRGQGWDYELQDAPGPALECSVRATAYFGTDEDMPALLRRIAEALPDYAEAAQEELEGWGRAPSAGHLPWEGGIPGVEWETPEGGLIDDPYPCQDESDGIIYSRCTPDAPEEVPLDEIRGAHESVLTWSSSENYLTVPRND
;
A
#
# COMPACT_ATOMS: atom_id res chain seq x y z
N MET A 1 -60.70 41.62 64.44
CA MET A 1 -62.06 41.22 64.00
C MET A 1 -62.05 39.75 63.63
N PRO A 2 -62.99 38.95 64.16
CA PRO A 2 -63.12 37.53 63.89
C PRO A 2 -63.89 37.30 62.58
N LYS A 3 -63.61 36.19 61.88
CA LYS A 3 -64.61 35.45 61.08
C LYS A 3 -64.03 34.09 60.66
N LEU A 4 -64.44 33.06 61.40
CA LEU A 4 -64.47 31.67 60.94
C LEU A 4 -65.65 31.47 59.98
N PRO A 5 -65.45 30.64 58.94
CA PRO A 5 -66.50 29.78 58.39
C PRO A 5 -66.08 28.28 58.48
N PRO A 6 -67.02 27.34 58.23
CA PRO A 6 -67.26 26.23 59.14
C PRO A 6 -66.65 24.88 58.73
N ALA A 7 -66.73 23.97 59.71
CA ALA A 7 -66.36 22.57 59.66
C ALA A 7 -67.35 21.68 58.87
N ARG A 8 -66.88 20.46 58.60
CA ARG A 8 -67.54 19.21 58.12
C ARG A 8 -67.36 18.96 56.61
N ASP A 9 -66.99 17.76 56.14
CA ASP A 9 -67.08 16.45 56.77
C ASP A 9 -66.24 15.37 56.06
N LEU A 10 -66.10 14.24 56.77
CA LEU A 10 -65.99 12.85 56.28
C LEU A 10 -64.69 12.34 55.65
N ARG A 11 -63.91 11.69 56.54
CA ARG A 11 -63.55 10.27 56.49
C ARG A 11 -63.36 9.65 55.10
N THR A 12 -62.11 9.28 54.81
CA THR A 12 -61.84 7.93 54.32
C THR A 12 -60.51 7.44 54.89
N ARG A 13 -60.58 6.43 55.75
CA ARG A 13 -59.45 5.57 56.14
C ARG A 13 -59.26 4.55 55.02
N THR A 14 -58.02 4.33 54.57
CA THR A 14 -57.35 3.02 54.65
C THR A 14 -55.90 3.12 54.21
N ALA A 15 -55.03 2.51 55.01
CA ALA A 15 -53.60 2.38 54.79
C ALA A 15 -53.29 1.41 53.64
N ALA A 16 -52.18 1.65 52.94
CA ALA A 16 -51.28 0.59 52.45
C ALA A 16 -49.94 1.22 52.09
N ALA A 17 -48.92 0.85 52.85
CA ALA A 17 -47.54 1.01 52.44
C ALA A 17 -47.27 0.07 51.25
N ALA A 18 -46.66 0.58 50.19
CA ALA A 18 -45.99 -0.24 49.18
C ALA A 18 -44.76 0.51 48.68
N LEU A 19 -43.62 0.11 49.23
CA LEU A 19 -42.29 0.30 48.65
C LEU A 19 -42.25 -0.37 47.27
N LEU A 20 -41.93 0.38 46.23
CA LEU A 20 -41.33 -0.17 45.00
C LEU A 20 -40.36 0.88 44.42
N PRO A 21 -39.03 0.66 44.51
CA PRO A 21 -38.05 1.38 43.71
C PRO A 21 -37.94 0.73 42.31
N ALA A 22 -37.17 1.38 41.44
CA ALA A 22 -36.71 0.92 40.12
C ALA A 22 -37.66 1.20 38.94
N LEU A 23 -37.23 2.12 38.07
CA LEU A 23 -36.51 1.74 36.87
C LEU A 23 -35.80 3.00 36.34
N ALA A 24 -34.62 3.28 36.86
CA ALA A 24 -33.65 4.08 36.11
C ALA A 24 -33.22 3.18 34.95
N LEU A 25 -33.75 3.45 33.76
CA LEU A 25 -33.20 2.96 32.50
C LEU A 25 -31.81 3.59 32.34
N ALA A 26 -30.83 3.03 33.05
CA ALA A 26 -29.45 3.13 32.65
C ALA A 26 -29.37 2.38 31.33
N THR A 27 -29.39 3.12 30.22
CA THR A 27 -28.92 2.62 28.94
C THR A 27 -27.47 2.22 29.15
N THR A 28 -27.26 0.94 29.45
CA THR A 28 -25.96 0.30 29.35
C THR A 28 -25.60 0.31 27.86
N VAL A 29 -25.09 1.44 27.37
CA VAL A 29 -24.15 1.42 26.27
C VAL A 29 -22.99 0.64 26.83
N ALA A 30 -23.00 -0.68 26.61
CA ALA A 30 -21.83 -1.48 26.84
C ALA A 30 -20.72 -0.82 26.02
N CYS A 31 -19.79 -0.17 26.70
CA CYS A 31 -18.52 0.21 26.11
C CYS A 31 -17.86 -1.09 25.70
N ARG A 32 -18.18 -1.55 24.48
CA ARG A 32 -17.40 -2.56 23.79
C ARG A 32 -16.02 -1.93 23.70
N ALA A 33 -15.02 -2.55 24.34
CA ALA A 33 -13.64 -2.20 24.07
C ALA A 33 -13.49 -2.09 22.55
N PRO A 34 -12.87 -1.02 22.03
CA PRO A 34 -12.80 -0.81 20.59
C PRO A 34 -12.17 -2.06 19.97
N GLY A 35 -12.99 -2.84 19.27
CA GLY A 35 -12.50 -4.01 18.55
C GLY A 35 -11.59 -3.56 17.42
N GLU A 36 -10.79 -4.49 16.90
CA GLU A 36 -10.09 -4.26 15.65
C GLU A 36 -11.11 -3.85 14.57
N PRO A 37 -10.79 -2.83 13.73
CA PRO A 37 -11.66 -2.47 12.62
C PRO A 37 -12.02 -3.66 11.75
N SER A 38 -13.28 -3.75 11.37
CA SER A 38 -13.75 -4.74 10.40
C SER A 38 -13.18 -4.48 9.01
N ALA A 39 -13.17 -5.49 8.14
CA ALA A 39 -12.69 -5.34 6.76
C ALA A 39 -13.51 -4.29 5.98
N GLU A 40 -14.80 -4.18 6.25
CA GLU A 40 -15.68 -3.15 5.66
C GLU A 40 -15.29 -1.75 6.12
N GLU A 41 -15.07 -1.54 7.43
CA GLU A 41 -14.59 -0.25 7.94
C GLU A 41 -13.21 0.15 7.38
N LEU A 42 -12.32 -0.82 7.17
CA LEU A 42 -11.02 -0.57 6.54
C LEU A 42 -11.16 -0.21 5.06
N ARG A 43 -12.06 -0.88 4.33
CA ARG A 43 -12.36 -0.58 2.92
C ARG A 43 -13.00 0.80 2.75
N ASP A 44 -13.90 1.18 3.65
CA ASP A 44 -14.49 2.52 3.66
C ASP A 44 -13.43 3.60 3.87
N ARG A 45 -12.44 3.35 4.76
CA ARG A 45 -11.30 4.26 4.95
C ARG A 45 -10.40 4.33 3.70
N ALA A 46 -10.08 3.18 3.10
CA ALA A 46 -9.26 3.11 1.88
C ALA A 46 -9.90 3.86 0.69
N THR A 47 -11.23 3.89 0.62
CA THR A 47 -11.99 4.48 -0.49
C THR A 47 -12.60 5.85 -0.17
N ALA A 48 -12.37 6.38 1.03
CA ALA A 48 -12.88 7.69 1.45
C ALA A 48 -12.34 8.83 0.54
N PRO A 49 -13.12 9.91 0.31
CA PRO A 49 -12.68 11.02 -0.54
C PRO A 49 -11.33 11.64 -0.15
N GLY A 50 -11.09 11.83 1.15
CA GLY A 50 -9.82 12.36 1.65
C GLY A 50 -8.62 11.44 1.35
N THR A 51 -8.81 10.12 1.43
CA THR A 51 -7.80 9.13 1.03
C THR A 51 -7.49 9.21 -0.46
N GLY A 52 -8.50 9.52 -1.28
CA GLY A 52 -8.33 9.73 -2.72
C GLY A 52 -7.35 10.84 -3.08
N GLU A 53 -7.36 11.96 -2.35
CA GLU A 53 -6.41 13.07 -2.57
C GLU A 53 -4.98 12.70 -2.15
N VAL A 54 -4.81 12.00 -1.01
CA VAL A 54 -3.48 11.57 -0.56
C VAL A 54 -2.90 10.55 -1.53
N ARG A 55 -3.71 9.59 -1.97
CA ARG A 55 -3.34 8.60 -2.99
C ARG A 55 -2.94 9.25 -4.31
N ALA A 56 -3.64 10.29 -4.76
CA ALA A 56 -3.27 11.01 -5.99
C ALA A 56 -1.87 11.62 -5.87
N ARG A 57 -1.54 12.23 -4.72
CA ARG A 57 -0.18 12.76 -4.49
C ARG A 57 0.88 11.66 -4.44
N ALA A 58 0.56 10.52 -3.83
CA ALA A 58 1.47 9.37 -3.81
C ALA A 58 1.70 8.83 -5.22
N LEU A 59 0.65 8.79 -6.05
CA LEU A 59 0.76 8.42 -7.47
C LEU A 59 1.64 9.41 -8.25
N ASP A 60 1.40 10.71 -8.08
CA ASP A 60 2.22 11.75 -8.72
C ASP A 60 3.70 11.63 -8.31
N ALA A 61 3.98 11.27 -7.05
CA ALA A 61 5.34 11.09 -6.54
C ALA A 61 6.05 9.89 -7.20
N VAL A 62 5.42 8.72 -7.23
CA VAL A 62 6.04 7.53 -7.87
C VAL A 62 6.18 7.71 -9.38
N GLN A 63 5.27 8.43 -10.03
CA GLN A 63 5.40 8.77 -11.45
C GLN A 63 6.54 9.76 -11.71
N ALA A 64 6.70 10.78 -10.85
CA ALA A 64 7.77 11.75 -10.96
C ALA A 64 9.16 11.10 -10.84
N GLU A 65 9.32 10.12 -9.94
CA GLU A 65 10.58 9.36 -9.81
C GLU A 65 10.89 8.56 -11.09
N LEU A 66 9.90 7.88 -11.67
CA LEU A 66 10.10 7.14 -12.92
C LEU A 66 10.36 8.06 -14.12
N ASP A 67 9.76 9.26 -14.14
CA ASP A 67 10.05 10.29 -15.13
C ASP A 67 11.48 10.83 -14.98
N GLU A 68 11.96 11.02 -13.75
CA GLU A 68 13.34 11.44 -13.47
C GLU A 68 14.35 10.38 -13.95
N VAL A 69 14.11 9.10 -13.68
CA VAL A 69 14.91 7.99 -14.20
C VAL A 69 14.95 8.02 -15.72
N THR A 70 13.78 8.14 -16.37
CA THR A 70 13.66 8.17 -17.84
C THR A 70 14.39 9.36 -18.45
N GLN A 71 14.36 10.53 -17.80
CA GLN A 71 15.04 11.74 -18.26
C GLN A 71 16.56 11.68 -18.06
N SER A 72 17.00 11.03 -16.99
CA SER A 72 18.41 10.96 -16.59
C SER A 72 19.18 9.87 -17.34
N LEU A 73 18.48 8.84 -17.81
CA LEU A 73 19.04 7.67 -18.50
C LEU A 73 18.42 7.53 -19.90
N PRO A 74 18.83 8.36 -20.88
CA PRO A 74 18.24 8.39 -22.23
C PRO A 74 18.43 7.09 -23.04
N GLU A 75 19.36 6.23 -22.62
CA GLU A 75 19.55 4.87 -23.14
C GLU A 75 18.41 3.90 -22.76
N LEU A 76 17.63 4.20 -21.73
CA LEU A 76 16.49 3.39 -21.32
C LEU A 76 15.24 3.78 -22.12
N HIS A 77 14.78 2.87 -22.96
CA HIS A 77 13.53 3.04 -23.68
C HIS A 77 12.34 2.57 -22.83
N ARG A 78 11.55 3.51 -22.29
CA ARG A 78 10.36 3.19 -21.50
C ARG A 78 9.21 2.71 -22.39
N TYR A 79 8.68 1.52 -22.11
CA TYR A 79 7.57 0.91 -22.86
C TYR A 79 6.22 1.07 -22.16
N THR A 80 6.11 0.53 -20.95
CA THR A 80 4.87 0.54 -20.17
C THR A 80 5.17 0.84 -18.71
N VAL A 81 4.18 1.42 -18.03
CA VAL A 81 4.18 1.61 -16.59
C VAL A 81 2.94 0.94 -16.03
N VAL A 82 3.13 0.02 -15.10
CA VAL A 82 2.04 -0.64 -14.38
C VAL A 82 1.96 -0.01 -13.00
N VAL A 83 0.84 0.65 -12.71
CA VAL A 83 0.56 1.20 -11.39
C VAL A 83 -0.29 0.19 -10.61
N ARG A 84 0.17 -0.19 -9.42
CA ARG A 84 -0.55 -1.01 -8.44
C ARG A 84 -0.87 -0.14 -7.23
N ASP A 85 -2.14 -0.12 -6.85
CA ASP A 85 -2.64 0.57 -5.67
C ASP A 85 -3.24 -0.50 -4.76
N LEU A 86 -2.64 -0.70 -3.60
CA LEU A 86 -2.89 -1.85 -2.75
C LEU A 86 -3.08 -1.40 -1.31
N CYS A 87 -4.11 -1.94 -0.65
CA CYS A 87 -4.29 -1.85 0.79
C CYS A 87 -4.33 -3.25 1.40
N LEU A 88 -3.40 -3.51 2.32
CA LEU A 88 -3.24 -4.78 3.00
C LEU A 88 -3.66 -4.67 4.47
N ARG A 89 -4.33 -5.70 4.98
CA ARG A 89 -4.63 -5.86 6.40
C ARG A 89 -3.38 -6.37 7.14
N GLY A 90 -3.11 -5.83 8.31
CA GLY A 90 -2.00 -6.29 9.15
C GLY A 90 -0.64 -6.03 8.52
N GLN A 91 0.30 -6.96 8.69
CA GLN A 91 1.67 -6.91 8.14
C GLN A 91 1.77 -7.44 6.69
N GLY A 92 0.66 -7.56 5.96
CA GLY A 92 0.68 -7.88 4.54
C GLY A 92 0.36 -9.33 4.19
N TRP A 93 1.13 -9.90 3.26
CA TRP A 93 0.84 -11.17 2.59
C TRP A 93 1.12 -12.42 3.44
N ASP A 94 1.89 -12.26 4.52
CA ASP A 94 2.21 -13.35 5.42
C ASP A 94 1.05 -13.56 6.41
N TYR A 95 0.29 -14.63 6.20
CA TYR A 95 -0.82 -15.01 7.07
C TYR A 95 -0.35 -15.27 8.52
N GLU A 96 0.91 -15.63 8.73
CA GLU A 96 1.49 -15.85 10.07
C GLU A 96 1.76 -14.53 10.81
N LEU A 97 1.90 -13.42 10.07
CA LEU A 97 2.17 -12.09 10.62
C LEU A 97 0.91 -11.22 10.72
N GLN A 98 -0.26 -11.71 10.33
CA GLN A 98 -1.50 -10.95 10.47
C GLN A 98 -1.79 -10.59 11.94
N ASP A 99 -1.42 -11.44 12.89
CA ASP A 99 -1.58 -11.17 14.32
C ASP A 99 -0.37 -10.47 14.96
N ALA A 100 0.72 -10.23 14.21
CA ALA A 100 1.90 -9.55 14.72
C ALA A 100 1.62 -8.06 14.99
N PRO A 101 2.32 -7.40 15.93
CA PRO A 101 2.17 -5.98 16.18
C PRO A 101 2.37 -5.18 14.88
N GLY A 102 1.40 -4.38 14.48
CA GLY A 102 1.40 -3.71 13.18
C GLY A 102 0.14 -2.86 12.98
N PRO A 103 0.07 -2.09 11.89
CA PRO A 103 -1.14 -1.36 11.55
C PRO A 103 -2.30 -2.33 11.25
N ALA A 104 -3.53 -1.89 11.46
CA ALA A 104 -4.71 -2.61 11.02
C ALA A 104 -4.85 -2.61 9.49
N LEU A 105 -4.33 -1.55 8.83
CA LEU A 105 -4.30 -1.38 7.38
C LEU A 105 -3.08 -0.56 6.97
N GLU A 106 -2.43 -0.96 5.90
CA GLU A 106 -1.43 -0.16 5.19
C GLU A 106 -1.80 -0.11 3.71
N CYS A 107 -1.81 1.10 3.14
CA CYS A 107 -2.02 1.31 1.72
C CYS A 107 -0.83 1.99 1.08
N SER A 108 -0.47 1.50 -0.10
CA SER A 108 0.62 2.01 -0.91
C SER A 108 0.25 2.01 -2.38
N VAL A 109 0.92 2.88 -3.12
CA VAL A 109 0.99 2.77 -4.59
C VAL A 109 2.39 2.32 -4.96
N ARG A 110 2.50 1.45 -5.95
CA ARG A 110 3.75 1.04 -6.59
C ARG A 110 3.61 1.23 -8.08
N ALA A 111 4.52 1.95 -8.71
CA ALA A 111 4.60 2.05 -10.16
C ALA A 111 5.84 1.30 -10.63
N THR A 112 5.67 0.39 -11.60
CA THR A 112 6.75 -0.38 -12.21
C THR A 112 6.82 -0.04 -13.69
N ALA A 113 7.91 0.61 -14.10
CA ALA A 113 8.22 0.89 -15.49
C ALA A 113 9.06 -0.24 -16.08
N TYR A 114 8.75 -0.62 -17.32
CA TYR A 114 9.50 -1.59 -18.10
C TYR A 114 10.33 -0.86 -19.14
N PHE A 115 11.63 -1.16 -19.17
CA PHE A 115 12.59 -0.54 -20.06
C PHE A 115 13.32 -1.58 -20.90
N GLY A 116 13.55 -1.24 -22.16
CA GLY A 116 14.53 -1.92 -23.01
C GLY A 116 15.79 -1.06 -23.16
N THR A 117 16.95 -1.71 -23.26
CA THR A 117 18.25 -1.04 -23.51
C THR A 117 19.19 -1.91 -24.33
N ASP A 118 19.98 -1.26 -25.18
CA ASP A 118 21.10 -1.86 -25.92
C ASP A 118 22.46 -1.53 -25.30
N GLU A 119 22.47 -0.82 -24.17
CA GLU A 119 23.70 -0.47 -23.45
C GLU A 119 24.18 -1.68 -22.62
N ASP A 120 25.49 -1.94 -22.65
CA ASP A 120 26.13 -2.94 -21.80
C ASP A 120 25.87 -2.63 -20.31
N MET A 121 25.52 -3.64 -19.52
CA MET A 121 25.09 -3.44 -18.13
C MET A 121 26.14 -2.72 -17.26
N PRO A 122 27.44 -3.08 -17.28
CA PRO A 122 28.48 -2.27 -16.65
C PRO A 122 28.52 -0.80 -17.08
N ALA A 123 28.23 -0.48 -18.34
CA ALA A 123 28.14 0.91 -18.80
C ALA A 123 26.89 1.60 -18.24
N LEU A 124 25.73 0.95 -18.28
CA LEU A 124 24.49 1.45 -17.68
C LEU A 124 24.65 1.71 -16.17
N LEU A 125 25.24 0.80 -15.41
CA LEU A 125 25.46 0.95 -13.97
C LEU A 125 26.35 2.17 -13.64
N ARG A 126 27.37 2.44 -14.46
CA ARG A 126 28.17 3.68 -14.31
C ARG A 126 27.33 4.92 -14.55
N ARG A 127 26.47 4.91 -15.57
CA ARG A 127 25.56 6.03 -15.85
C ARG A 127 24.55 6.24 -14.73
N ILE A 128 23.96 5.17 -14.19
CA ILE A 128 23.09 5.26 -13.00
C ILE A 128 23.85 5.94 -11.86
N ALA A 129 25.08 5.52 -11.58
CA ALA A 129 25.87 6.12 -10.51
C ALA A 129 26.23 7.60 -10.73
N GLU A 130 26.35 8.03 -11.99
CA GLU A 130 26.65 9.42 -12.34
C GLU A 130 25.40 10.31 -12.39
N ALA A 131 24.29 9.78 -12.92
CA ALA A 131 23.09 10.53 -13.24
C ALA A 131 22.06 10.53 -12.10
N LEU A 132 22.06 9.51 -11.24
CA LEU A 132 21.12 9.33 -10.15
C LEU A 132 21.88 9.17 -8.81
N PRO A 133 22.27 10.29 -8.15
CA PRO A 133 23.13 10.28 -6.96
C PRO A 133 22.60 9.41 -5.82
N ASP A 134 21.28 9.32 -5.66
CA ASP A 134 20.64 8.54 -4.60
C ASP A 134 20.84 7.01 -4.78
N TYR A 135 21.18 6.57 -5.99
CA TYR A 135 21.46 5.16 -6.31
C TYR A 135 22.93 4.90 -6.57
N ALA A 136 23.81 5.89 -6.41
CA ALA A 136 25.20 5.79 -6.84
C ALA A 136 26.02 4.74 -6.09
N GLU A 137 25.79 4.60 -4.77
CA GLU A 137 26.45 3.56 -3.97
C GLU A 137 26.01 2.16 -4.40
N ALA A 138 24.70 1.94 -4.52
CA ALA A 138 24.14 0.66 -4.95
C ALA A 138 24.58 0.27 -6.37
N ALA A 139 24.60 1.24 -7.30
CA ALA A 139 25.05 1.01 -8.66
C ALA A 139 26.55 0.70 -8.75
N GLN A 140 27.38 1.29 -7.88
CA GLN A 140 28.80 0.93 -7.78
C GLN A 140 29.01 -0.46 -7.21
N GLU A 141 28.29 -0.83 -6.13
CA GLU A 141 28.35 -2.18 -5.56
C GLU A 141 27.96 -3.24 -6.60
N GLU A 142 26.88 -2.97 -7.33
CA GLU A 142 26.42 -3.84 -8.40
C GLU A 142 27.47 -3.94 -9.51
N LEU A 143 28.04 -2.82 -9.97
CA LEU A 143 29.08 -2.81 -11.00
C LEU A 143 30.29 -3.67 -10.61
N GLU A 144 30.69 -3.63 -9.33
CA GLU A 144 31.72 -4.52 -8.83
C GLU A 144 31.29 -5.99 -8.84
N GLY A 145 30.02 -6.27 -8.51
CA GLY A 145 29.40 -7.59 -8.64
C GLY A 145 29.48 -8.15 -10.06
N TRP A 146 29.11 -7.34 -11.04
CA TRP A 146 29.21 -7.68 -12.47
C TRP A 146 30.65 -7.92 -12.91
N GLY A 147 31.61 -7.17 -12.37
CA GLY A 147 33.05 -7.41 -12.60
C GLY A 147 33.54 -8.78 -12.08
N ARG A 148 32.88 -9.34 -11.05
CA ARG A 148 33.19 -10.65 -10.45
C ARG A 148 32.38 -11.80 -11.06
N ALA A 149 31.26 -11.52 -11.72
CA ALA A 149 30.35 -12.52 -12.27
C ALA A 149 31.00 -13.54 -13.24
N PRO A 150 31.93 -13.16 -14.14
CA PRO A 150 32.63 -14.12 -15.00
C PRO A 150 33.40 -15.20 -14.24
N SER A 151 33.79 -14.92 -12.99
CA SER A 151 34.47 -15.88 -12.10
C SER A 151 33.53 -16.64 -11.17
N ALA A 152 32.31 -16.15 -10.92
CA ALA A 152 31.35 -16.76 -10.00
C ALA A 152 30.40 -17.77 -10.67
N GLY A 153 30.27 -17.71 -12.01
CA GLY A 153 29.40 -18.62 -12.77
C GLY A 153 27.90 -18.38 -12.59
N HIS A 154 27.52 -17.32 -11.87
CA HIS A 154 26.16 -16.80 -11.78
C HIS A 154 26.22 -15.29 -11.50
N LEU A 155 25.21 -14.56 -11.94
CA LEU A 155 24.96 -13.19 -11.51
C LEU A 155 24.16 -13.21 -10.18
N PRO A 156 24.25 -12.16 -9.34
CA PRO A 156 23.28 -11.99 -8.27
C PRO A 156 21.86 -11.95 -8.87
N TRP A 157 20.94 -12.64 -8.20
CA TRP A 157 19.57 -12.92 -8.66
C TRP A 157 18.58 -11.80 -8.28
N GLU A 158 18.99 -10.84 -7.45
CA GLU A 158 18.30 -9.58 -7.17
C GLU A 158 19.26 -8.46 -7.51
N GLY A 159 18.78 -7.43 -8.21
CA GLY A 159 19.59 -6.25 -8.45
C GLY A 159 19.86 -5.52 -7.15
N GLY A 160 21.13 -5.17 -6.90
CA GLY A 160 21.53 -4.43 -5.70
C GLY A 160 20.97 -3.00 -5.65
N ILE A 161 20.41 -2.51 -6.75
CA ILE A 161 19.77 -1.19 -6.83
C ILE A 161 18.30 -1.32 -6.40
N PRO A 162 17.86 -0.59 -5.34
CA PRO A 162 16.48 -0.65 -4.87
C PRO A 162 15.46 -0.39 -5.98
N GLY A 163 14.50 -1.32 -6.10
CA GLY A 163 13.42 -1.22 -7.08
C GLY A 163 13.81 -1.58 -8.51
N VAL A 164 15.07 -1.95 -8.78
CA VAL A 164 15.53 -2.34 -10.12
C VAL A 164 15.69 -3.85 -10.22
N GLU A 165 15.09 -4.42 -11.26
CA GLU A 165 15.29 -5.81 -11.65
C GLU A 165 15.76 -5.82 -13.11
N TRP A 166 16.74 -6.64 -13.45
CA TRP A 166 17.18 -6.82 -14.85
C TRP A 166 17.15 -8.29 -15.21
N GLU A 167 17.01 -8.57 -16.50
CA GLU A 167 17.12 -9.95 -16.98
C GLU A 167 18.54 -10.48 -16.79
N THR A 168 18.64 -11.72 -16.33
CA THR A 168 19.90 -12.46 -16.37
C THR A 168 20.03 -13.18 -17.72
N PRO A 169 21.24 -13.55 -18.14
CA PRO A 169 21.46 -14.40 -19.32
C PRO A 169 20.74 -15.76 -19.25
N GLU A 170 20.36 -16.20 -18.06
CA GLU A 170 19.63 -17.44 -17.81
C GLU A 170 18.10 -17.25 -17.93
N GLY A 171 17.65 -16.00 -18.06
CA GLY A 171 16.25 -15.59 -18.14
C GLY A 171 15.52 -15.62 -16.80
N GLY A 172 14.37 -14.94 -16.72
CA GLY A 172 13.33 -15.27 -15.75
C GLY A 172 13.27 -14.49 -14.42
N LEU A 173 13.81 -13.26 -14.35
CA LEU A 173 13.54 -12.37 -13.20
C LEU A 173 12.40 -11.38 -13.47
N ILE A 174 12.27 -10.93 -14.70
CA ILE A 174 11.22 -9.99 -15.09
C ILE A 174 10.03 -10.79 -15.60
N ASP A 175 8.98 -10.79 -14.81
CA ASP A 175 7.68 -11.30 -15.21
C ASP A 175 7.01 -10.31 -16.18
N ASP A 176 6.15 -10.84 -17.05
CA ASP A 176 5.25 -10.02 -17.85
C ASP A 176 4.55 -8.98 -16.94
N PRO A 177 4.19 -7.79 -17.47
CA PRO A 177 3.29 -6.86 -16.80
C PRO A 177 1.94 -7.56 -16.55
N TYR A 178 1.90 -8.41 -15.53
CA TYR A 178 0.84 -9.38 -15.30
C TYR A 178 -0.41 -8.62 -14.83
N PRO A 179 -1.62 -9.02 -15.28
CA PRO A 179 -2.85 -8.44 -14.75
C PRO A 179 -2.88 -8.64 -13.24
N CYS A 180 -3.37 -7.63 -12.53
CA CYS A 180 -3.30 -7.50 -11.08
C CYS A 180 -3.58 -8.82 -10.34
N GLN A 181 -2.84 -9.11 -9.26
CA GLN A 181 -3.05 -10.34 -8.48
C GLN A 181 -4.53 -10.52 -8.09
N ASP A 182 -4.98 -11.77 -8.13
CA ASP A 182 -6.30 -12.17 -7.63
C ASP A 182 -6.44 -11.80 -6.14
N GLU A 183 -7.68 -11.53 -5.72
CA GLU A 183 -8.04 -11.21 -4.34
C GLU A 183 -7.47 -12.28 -3.38
N SER A 184 -6.58 -11.88 -2.47
CA SER A 184 -6.13 -12.71 -1.34
C SER A 184 -6.81 -12.26 -0.06
N ASP A 185 -6.86 -13.13 0.95
CA ASP A 185 -7.52 -12.86 2.24
C ASP A 185 -6.97 -11.62 2.97
N GLY A 186 -5.75 -11.17 2.61
CA GLY A 186 -5.11 -9.97 3.17
C GLY A 186 -5.43 -8.67 2.42
N ILE A 187 -5.99 -8.74 1.21
CA ILE A 187 -6.27 -7.57 0.38
C ILE A 187 -7.62 -6.95 0.78
N ILE A 188 -7.56 -5.74 1.33
CA ILE A 188 -8.76 -4.95 1.61
C ILE A 188 -9.21 -4.20 0.37
N TYR A 189 -8.25 -3.69 -0.40
CA TYR A 189 -8.49 -2.95 -1.63
C TYR A 189 -7.31 -3.15 -2.57
N SER A 190 -7.59 -3.33 -3.85
CA SER A 190 -6.58 -3.41 -4.90
C SER A 190 -7.12 -2.78 -6.17
N ARG A 191 -6.26 -2.05 -6.88
CA ARG A 191 -6.43 -1.68 -8.26
C ARG A 191 -5.08 -1.81 -8.95
N CYS A 192 -5.10 -2.19 -10.22
CA CYS A 192 -3.96 -1.87 -11.06
C CYS A 192 -4.42 -1.30 -12.40
N THR A 193 -3.58 -0.42 -12.93
CA THR A 193 -3.89 0.37 -14.11
C THR A 193 -2.60 0.50 -14.91
N PRO A 194 -2.58 0.01 -16.17
CA PRO A 194 -1.51 0.35 -17.08
C PRO A 194 -1.64 1.83 -17.46
N ASP A 195 -0.54 2.56 -17.50
CA ASP A 195 -0.50 3.97 -17.91
C ASP A 195 -0.58 4.11 -19.46
N ALA A 196 -0.27 3.03 -20.19
CA ALA A 196 -0.37 2.99 -21.64
C ALA A 196 -1.70 2.37 -22.11
N PRO A 197 -2.35 2.94 -23.15
CA PRO A 197 -3.59 2.38 -23.71
C PRO A 197 -3.39 1.03 -24.43
N GLU A 198 -2.16 0.68 -24.77
CA GLU A 198 -1.77 -0.61 -25.35
C GLU A 198 -0.54 -1.11 -24.61
N GLU A 199 -0.70 -2.20 -23.87
CA GLU A 199 0.41 -2.86 -23.17
C GLU A 199 1.32 -3.52 -24.20
N VAL A 200 2.61 -3.17 -24.20
CA VAL A 200 3.62 -3.84 -25.02
C VAL A 200 4.02 -5.13 -24.32
N PRO A 201 3.82 -6.31 -24.93
CA PRO A 201 4.22 -7.59 -24.32
C PRO A 201 5.73 -7.63 -24.07
N LEU A 202 6.15 -8.29 -22.99
CA LEU A 202 7.56 -8.33 -22.62
C LEU A 202 8.43 -8.97 -23.71
N ASP A 203 7.90 -9.97 -24.42
CA ASP A 203 8.57 -10.61 -25.56
C ASP A 203 8.85 -9.65 -26.73
N GLU A 204 8.04 -8.61 -26.90
CA GLU A 204 8.29 -7.57 -27.91
C GLU A 204 9.46 -6.68 -27.48
N ILE A 205 9.54 -6.32 -26.19
CA ILE A 205 10.67 -5.57 -25.63
C ILE A 205 11.96 -6.36 -25.78
N ARG A 206 11.95 -7.65 -25.41
CA ARG A 206 13.07 -8.60 -25.59
C ARG A 206 13.48 -8.78 -27.04
N GLY A 207 12.52 -8.70 -27.97
CA GLY A 207 12.81 -8.78 -29.41
C GLY A 207 13.44 -7.51 -29.98
N ALA A 208 13.32 -6.38 -29.28
CA ALA A 208 13.77 -5.07 -29.74
C ALA A 208 15.08 -4.61 -29.11
N HIS A 209 15.48 -5.14 -27.94
CA HIS A 209 16.64 -4.70 -27.17
C HIS A 209 17.52 -5.86 -26.71
N GLU A 210 18.81 -5.60 -26.47
CA GLU A 210 19.73 -6.60 -25.92
C GLU A 210 19.42 -6.95 -24.45
N SER A 211 18.82 -6.04 -23.70
CA SER A 211 18.48 -6.24 -22.28
C SER A 211 17.17 -5.56 -21.91
N VAL A 212 16.49 -6.14 -20.91
CA VAL A 212 15.27 -5.60 -20.32
C VAL A 212 15.48 -5.42 -18.83
N LEU A 213 14.96 -4.32 -18.29
CA LEU A 213 14.92 -4.05 -16.86
C LEU A 213 13.57 -3.46 -16.43
N THR A 214 13.22 -3.65 -15.17
CA THR A 214 12.14 -2.92 -14.51
C THR A 214 12.72 -1.91 -13.54
N TRP A 215 12.02 -0.80 -13.36
CA TRP A 215 12.26 0.14 -12.27
C TRP A 215 10.96 0.36 -11.52
N SER A 216 10.98 0.14 -10.22
CA SER A 216 9.83 0.23 -9.34
C SER A 216 10.04 1.33 -8.31
N SER A 217 9.05 2.23 -8.20
CA SER A 217 8.93 3.19 -7.10
C SER A 217 7.66 2.88 -6.31
N SER A 218 7.67 3.14 -5.00
CA SER A 218 6.52 2.91 -4.14
C SER A 218 6.37 4.00 -3.08
N GLU A 219 5.13 4.40 -2.79
CA GLU A 219 4.81 5.39 -1.78
C GLU A 219 3.63 4.95 -0.92
N ASN A 220 3.81 5.01 0.40
CA ASN A 220 2.77 4.74 1.38
C ASN A 220 1.87 5.96 1.56
N TYR A 221 0.54 5.79 1.45
CA TYR A 221 -0.40 6.91 1.50
C TYR A 221 -1.45 6.82 2.61
N LEU A 222 -1.65 5.64 3.21
CA LEU A 222 -2.56 5.48 4.34
C LEU A 222 -2.07 4.40 5.29
N THR A 223 -2.05 4.71 6.58
CA THR A 223 -1.82 3.75 7.65
C THR A 223 -2.93 3.89 8.68
N VAL A 224 -3.62 2.79 8.99
CA VAL A 224 -4.62 2.74 10.05
C VAL A 224 -4.02 2.00 11.24
N PRO A 225 -3.86 2.64 12.41
CA PRO A 225 -3.36 1.94 13.59
C PRO A 225 -4.37 0.91 14.10
N ARG A 226 -3.88 -0.11 14.81
CA ARG A 226 -4.74 -0.95 15.64
C ARG A 226 -5.24 -0.13 16.84
N ASN A 227 -6.48 -0.39 17.26
CA ASN A 227 -6.98 0.15 18.51
C ASN A 227 -6.46 -0.77 19.63
N ASP A 228 -5.53 -0.29 20.44
CA ASP A 228 -5.07 -0.97 21.66
C ASP A 228 -6.05 -0.73 22.84
#